data_AF-Q0U0S1-F1
#
_entry.id   AF-Q0U0S1-F1
#
_cell.length_a   1.000
_cell.length_b   1.000
_cell.length_c   1.000
_cell.angle_alpha   90.00
_cell.angle_beta   90.00
_cell.angle_gamma   90.00
#
_symmetry.space_group_name_H-M   'P 1'
#
loop_
_entity.id
_entity.type
_entity.pdbx_description
1 polymer ?
#
loop_
_entity_poly.entity_id
_entity_poly.type
_entity_poly.pdbx_seq_one_letter_code
_entity_poly.pdbx_strand_id
1 'polypeptide(L)'
;MLFTNIVIPVLVAFLPSALAQSNAIVSLALSTNSTCSSTPTTFEMETNRCYSFGDTKGMRVTHHSPGATYNALRVFTTANCDAGQDWKYVELDGGACENVEMYKAYLVKLRD
;
A
#
# COMPACT_ATOMS: atom_id res chain seq x y z
N MET A 1 58.40 29.67 -8.33
CA MET A 1 57.03 30.04 -7.92
C MET A 1 56.12 29.45 -9.00
N LEU A 2 55.40 28.32 -8.85
CA LEU A 2 54.71 27.73 -7.67
C LEU A 2 53.85 28.79 -6.97
N PHE A 3 52.51 28.73 -6.88
CA PHE A 3 51.48 27.84 -7.47
C PHE A 3 50.32 28.75 -8.00
N THR A 4 49.15 28.33 -8.53
CA THR A 4 48.43 27.03 -8.59
C THR A 4 47.46 27.02 -9.78
N ASN A 5 47.11 25.85 -10.33
CA ASN A 5 45.86 25.67 -11.10
C ASN A 5 44.73 25.25 -10.13
N ILE A 6 43.69 26.06 -9.98
CA ILE A 6 42.49 25.66 -9.23
C ILE A 6 41.60 24.84 -10.15
N VAL A 7 41.83 23.53 -10.18
CA VAL A 7 40.84 22.57 -10.69
C VAL A 7 39.72 22.54 -9.65
N ILE A 8 38.58 23.17 -9.95
CA ILE A 8 37.37 23.01 -9.16
C ILE A 8 36.85 21.59 -9.43
N PRO A 9 36.85 20.67 -8.45
CA PRO A 9 36.08 19.44 -8.62
C PRO A 9 34.62 19.85 -8.71
N VAL A 10 33.99 19.63 -9.86
CA VAL A 10 32.54 19.64 -9.95
C VAL A 10 32.07 18.50 -9.05
N LEU A 11 31.74 18.84 -7.81
CA LEU A 11 31.05 17.96 -6.90
C LEU A 11 29.70 17.70 -7.57
N VAL A 12 29.60 16.58 -8.30
CA VAL A 12 28.32 16.00 -8.65
C VAL A 12 27.68 15.66 -7.32
N ALA A 13 26.90 16.61 -6.81
CA ALA A 13 26.00 16.36 -5.73
C ALA A 13 25.04 15.29 -6.27
N PHE A 14 25.32 14.05 -5.90
CA PHE A 14 24.28 13.09 -5.63
C PHE A 14 23.42 13.75 -4.55
N LEU A 15 22.46 14.56 -5.00
CA LEU A 15 21.17 14.66 -4.35
C LEU A 15 20.86 13.21 -3.97
N PRO A 16 20.74 12.87 -2.67
CA PRO A 16 20.13 11.60 -2.35
C PRO A 16 18.83 11.63 -3.12
N SER A 17 18.56 10.59 -3.91
CA SER A 17 17.26 10.43 -4.53
C SER A 17 16.27 10.45 -3.39
N ALA A 18 15.69 11.63 -3.14
CA ALA A 18 14.37 11.78 -2.58
C ALA A 18 13.52 11.06 -3.60
N LEU A 19 13.45 9.73 -3.43
CA LEU A 19 12.49 8.89 -4.07
C LEU A 19 11.19 9.64 -3.84
N ALA A 20 10.68 10.26 -4.89
CA ALA A 20 9.27 10.41 -5.04
C ALA A 20 8.77 8.97 -4.94
N GLN A 21 8.41 8.59 -3.71
CA GLN A 21 8.03 7.23 -3.37
C GLN A 21 6.69 7.07 -4.08
N SER A 22 6.76 6.66 -5.34
CA SER A 22 5.60 6.53 -6.21
C SER A 22 4.66 5.61 -5.47
N ASN A 23 3.53 6.16 -5.00
CA ASN A 23 2.59 5.42 -4.18
C ASN A 23 2.28 4.13 -4.94
N ALA A 24 2.65 2.99 -4.36
CA ALA A 24 2.41 1.74 -5.05
C ALA A 24 0.91 1.53 -5.13
N ILE A 25 0.46 1.04 -6.27
CA ILE A 25 -0.93 0.70 -6.50
C ILE A 25 -1.08 -0.79 -6.19
N VAL A 26 -2.04 -1.13 -5.33
CA VAL A 26 -2.49 -2.49 -5.07
C VAL A 26 -3.93 -2.63 -5.56
N SER A 27 -4.17 -3.57 -6.46
CA SER A 27 -5.49 -3.90 -6.99
C SER A 27 -6.12 -5.01 -6.16
N LEU A 28 -7.33 -4.77 -5.68
CA LEU A 28 -8.11 -5.66 -4.83
C LEU A 28 -9.38 -6.09 -5.54
N ALA A 29 -9.70 -7.38 -5.48
CA ALA A 29 -11.03 -7.91 -5.74
C ALA A 29 -11.87 -7.82 -4.47
N LEU A 30 -12.91 -7.01 -4.47
CA LEU A 30 -13.88 -6.86 -3.38
C LEU A 30 -15.14 -7.70 -3.65
N SER A 31 -15.63 -8.38 -2.63
CA SER A 31 -16.72 -9.36 -2.69
C SER A 31 -17.79 -9.10 -1.64
N THR A 32 -19.06 -9.29 -2.00
CA THR A 32 -20.21 -9.22 -1.08
C THR A 32 -20.41 -10.51 -0.27
N ASN A 33 -19.58 -11.54 -0.52
CA ASN A 33 -19.47 -12.75 0.30
C ASN A 33 -18.03 -12.98 0.78
N SER A 34 -17.87 -13.65 1.93
CA SER A 34 -16.58 -13.94 2.58
C SER A 34 -15.75 -15.04 1.92
N THR A 35 -16.23 -15.64 0.81
CA THR A 35 -15.51 -16.68 0.05
C THR A 35 -14.95 -16.18 -1.28
N CYS A 36 -15.09 -14.88 -1.58
CA CYS A 36 -14.68 -14.24 -2.84
C CYS A 36 -15.20 -14.98 -4.09
N SER A 37 -16.37 -15.61 -3.99
CA SER A 37 -16.95 -16.46 -5.03
C SER A 37 -18.00 -15.75 -5.88
N SER A 38 -18.50 -14.59 -5.44
CA SER A 38 -19.30 -13.68 -6.28
C SER A 38 -18.41 -12.92 -7.26
N THR A 39 -18.98 -12.43 -8.37
CA THR A 39 -18.31 -11.50 -9.29
C THR A 39 -17.66 -10.34 -8.51
N PRO A 40 -16.33 -10.23 -8.50
CA PRO A 40 -15.65 -9.22 -7.69
C PRO A 40 -15.71 -7.84 -8.36
N THR A 41 -15.75 -6.80 -7.55
CA THR A 41 -15.44 -5.43 -8.01
C THR A 41 -13.96 -5.17 -7.80
N THR A 42 -13.23 -4.88 -8.87
CA THR A 42 -11.80 -4.51 -8.76
C THR A 42 -11.67 -3.06 -8.31
N PHE A 43 -10.83 -2.81 -7.31
CA PHE A 43 -10.53 -1.48 -6.78
C PHE A 43 -9.02 -1.27 -6.64
N GLU A 44 -8.52 -0.07 -6.89
CA GLU A 44 -7.10 0.27 -6.81
C GLU A 44 -6.82 1.18 -5.60
N MET A 45 -5.93 0.74 -4.71
CA MET A 45 -5.48 1.49 -3.54
C MET A 45 -4.04 1.98 -3.71
N GLU A 46 -3.83 3.28 -3.47
CA GLU A 46 -2.52 3.89 -3.27
C GLU A 46 -1.99 3.55 -1.86
N THR A 47 -0.69 3.28 -1.75
CA THR A 47 -0.01 3.17 -0.45
C THR A 47 -0.16 4.41 0.42
N ASN A 48 -0.22 4.20 1.73
CA ASN A 48 -0.36 5.25 2.75
C ASN A 48 -1.68 6.03 2.73
N ARG A 49 -2.62 5.69 1.85
CA ARG A 49 -3.95 6.32 1.79
C ARG A 49 -5.01 5.43 2.44
N CYS A 50 -5.93 6.06 3.16
CA CYS A 50 -7.07 5.39 3.80
C CYS A 50 -8.24 5.28 2.82
N TYR A 51 -8.85 4.09 2.76
CA TYR A 51 -10.05 3.84 1.95
C TYR A 51 -11.10 3.13 2.79
N SER A 52 -12.35 3.61 2.75
CA SER A 52 -13.50 2.98 3.40
C SER A 52 -14.36 2.24 2.36
N PHE A 53 -14.68 0.97 2.62
CA PHE A 53 -15.55 0.18 1.74
C PHE A 53 -16.85 -0.18 2.48
N GLY A 54 -17.99 0.12 1.85
CA GLY A 54 -19.31 -0.36 2.28
C GLY A 54 -19.55 -1.81 1.87
N ASP A 55 -20.32 -2.55 2.67
CA ASP A 55 -20.89 -3.89 2.40
C ASP A 55 -19.95 -4.99 1.87
N THR A 56 -18.64 -4.77 1.96
CA THR A 56 -17.61 -5.74 1.57
C THR A 56 -17.46 -6.79 2.66
N LYS A 57 -17.48 -8.07 2.28
CA LYS A 57 -17.31 -9.21 3.19
C LYS A 57 -16.11 -10.08 2.84
N GLY A 58 -15.70 -10.12 1.58
CA GLY A 58 -14.51 -10.82 1.13
C GLY A 58 -13.59 -9.88 0.37
N MET A 59 -12.28 -10.07 0.51
CA MET A 59 -11.27 -9.32 -0.21
C MET A 59 -10.10 -10.22 -0.60
N ARG A 60 -9.54 -9.97 -1.79
CA ARG A 60 -8.36 -10.67 -2.32
C ARG A 60 -7.48 -9.67 -3.08
N VAL A 61 -6.16 -9.73 -2.92
CA VAL A 61 -5.24 -9.02 -3.83
C VAL A 61 -5.17 -9.76 -5.17
N THR A 62 -5.31 -9.01 -6.26
CA THR A 62 -5.25 -9.51 -7.63
C THR A 62 -4.03 -9.01 -8.39
N HIS A 63 -3.54 -7.81 -8.07
CA HIS A 63 -2.35 -7.23 -8.67
C HIS A 63 -1.71 -6.19 -7.74
N HIS A 64 -0.45 -5.86 -7.97
CA HIS A 64 0.26 -4.77 -7.31
C HIS A 64 1.39 -4.27 -8.20
N SER A 65 1.80 -3.02 -8.02
CA SER A 65 2.91 -2.42 -8.77
C SER A 65 4.23 -3.19 -8.59
N PRO A 66 5.09 -3.29 -9.62
CA PRO A 66 6.43 -3.86 -9.49
C PRO A 66 7.24 -3.13 -8.40
N GLY A 67 7.96 -3.90 -7.57
CA GLY A 67 8.72 -3.35 -6.43
C GLY A 67 7.87 -3.03 -5.19
N ALA A 68 6.54 -3.12 -5.28
CA ALA A 68 5.67 -3.06 -4.11
C ALA A 68 5.71 -4.38 -3.35
N THR A 69 6.62 -4.49 -2.39
CA THR A 69 6.53 -5.52 -1.34
C THR A 69 5.53 -5.03 -0.29
N TYR A 70 4.39 -5.71 -0.14
CA TYR A 70 3.37 -5.42 0.88
C TYR A 70 3.14 -6.72 1.65
N ASN A 71 3.46 -6.76 2.94
CA ASN A 71 3.23 -7.98 3.73
C ASN A 71 1.78 -8.09 4.20
N ALA A 72 1.08 -6.95 4.31
CA ALA A 72 -0.27 -6.92 4.87
C ALA A 72 -0.99 -5.61 4.52
N LEU A 73 -2.32 -5.67 4.46
CA LEU A 73 -3.14 -4.47 4.67
C LEU A 73 -3.27 -4.21 6.17
N ARG A 74 -3.27 -2.94 6.55
CA ARG A 74 -3.84 -2.51 7.82
C ARG A 74 -5.35 -2.36 7.64
N VAL A 75 -6.11 -3.06 8.45
CA VAL A 75 -7.58 -3.05 8.45
C VAL A 75 -8.10 -2.47 9.76
N PHE A 76 -9.18 -1.71 9.70
CA PHE A 76 -9.73 -0.93 10.81
C PHE A 76 -11.21 -1.24 11.03
N THR A 77 -11.66 -1.33 12.28
CA THR A 77 -13.08 -1.53 12.64
C THR A 77 -13.95 -0.28 12.44
N THR A 78 -13.32 0.89 12.29
CA THR A 78 -13.98 2.18 12.05
C THR A 78 -13.74 2.66 10.62
N ALA A 79 -14.58 3.58 10.13
CA ALA A 79 -14.47 4.13 8.77
C ALA A 79 -13.33 5.16 8.59
N ASN A 80 -12.54 5.43 9.62
CA ASN A 80 -11.46 6.42 9.61
C ASN A 80 -10.17 5.82 10.19
N CYS A 81 -9.15 5.67 9.35
CA CYS A 81 -7.85 5.12 9.73
C CYS A 81 -7.12 5.97 10.79
N ASP A 82 -7.39 7.27 10.88
CA ASP A 82 -6.78 8.17 11.86
C ASP A 82 -7.47 8.10 13.24
N ALA A 83 -8.66 7.50 13.31
CA ALA A 83 -9.45 7.38 14.54
C ALA A 83 -9.29 6.02 15.26
N GLY A 84 -8.57 5.07 14.66
CA GLY A 84 -8.57 3.66 15.10
C GLY A 84 -7.35 3.26 15.94
N GLN A 85 -7.59 2.93 17.22
CA GLN A 85 -6.66 2.06 17.98
C GLN A 85 -6.76 0.59 17.55
N ASP A 86 -7.89 0.19 16.95
CA ASP A 86 -8.18 -1.18 16.51
C ASP A 86 -7.73 -1.42 15.06
N TRP A 87 -6.42 -1.52 14.83
CA TRP A 87 -5.89 -1.98 13.55
C TRP A 87 -5.18 -3.34 13.65
N LYS A 88 -5.40 -4.18 12.65
CA LYS A 88 -4.74 -5.49 12.50
C LYS A 88 -4.01 -5.54 11.15
N TYR A 89 -2.91 -6.29 11.10
CA TYR A 89 -2.32 -6.73 9.84
C TYR A 89 -3.03 -7.98 9.31
N VAL A 90 -3.51 -7.90 8.07
CA VAL A 90 -4.04 -9.05 7.32
C VAL A 90 -3.09 -9.31 6.16
N GLU A 91 -2.41 -10.45 6.19
CA GLU A 91 -1.53 -10.91 5.11
C GLU A 91 -2.39 -11.27 3.89
N LEU A 92 -2.10 -10.64 2.75
CA LEU A 92 -2.83 -10.85 1.48
C LEU A 92 -1.90 -11.30 0.34
N ASP A 93 -0.61 -11.46 0.62
CA ASP A 93 0.34 -12.00 -0.35
C ASP A 93 -0.04 -13.46 -0.70
N GLY A 94 0.19 -13.86 -1.94
CA GLY A 94 -0.31 -15.12 -2.51
C GLY A 94 -1.78 -15.10 -2.95
N GLY A 95 -2.54 -14.03 -2.71
CA GLY A 95 -3.88 -13.84 -3.28
C GLY A 95 -4.94 -14.81 -2.77
N ALA A 96 -4.89 -15.16 -1.48
CA ALA A 96 -6.00 -15.81 -0.80
C ALA A 96 -7.24 -14.89 -0.70
N CYS A 97 -8.39 -15.44 -0.32
CA CYS A 97 -9.57 -14.66 0.03
C CYS A 97 -9.66 -14.53 1.55
N GLU A 98 -9.76 -13.29 2.03
CA GLU A 98 -9.92 -12.98 3.44
C GLU A 98 -11.34 -12.51 3.76
N ASN A 99 -11.89 -13.00 4.88
CA ASN A 99 -13.13 -12.49 5.43
C ASN A 99 -12.87 -11.15 6.14
N VAL A 100 -13.57 -10.11 5.70
CA VAL A 100 -13.35 -8.73 6.13
C VAL A 100 -14.62 -8.00 6.57
N GLU A 101 -15.72 -8.71 6.82
CA GLU A 101 -17.02 -8.14 7.22
C GLU A 101 -16.97 -7.22 8.45
N MET A 102 -16.02 -7.48 9.36
CA MET A 102 -15.77 -6.72 10.58
C MET A 102 -14.98 -5.42 10.38
N TYR A 103 -14.38 -5.20 9.20
CA TYR A 103 -13.55 -4.02 8.91
C TYR A 103 -14.28 -3.02 8.01
N LYS A 104 -14.05 -1.73 8.25
CA LYS A 104 -14.73 -0.60 7.60
C LYS A 104 -13.77 0.31 6.83
N ALA A 105 -12.49 0.33 7.19
CA ALA A 105 -11.44 1.01 6.44
C ALA A 105 -10.17 0.18 6.31
N TYR A 106 -9.37 0.53 5.30
CA TYR A 106 -8.23 -0.23 4.80
C TYR A 106 -7.12 0.75 4.42
N LEU A 107 -5.87 0.36 4.69
CA LEU A 107 -4.68 1.14 4.33
C LEU A 107 -3.55 0.20 3.91
N VAL A 108 -3.06 0.37 2.68
CA VAL A 108 -1.90 -0.37 2.17
C VAL A 108 -0.63 0.21 2.80
N LYS A 109 0.18 -0.63 3.45
CA LYS A 109 1.57 -0.30 3.82
C LYS A 109 2.52 -1.16 2.99
N LEU A 110 3.60 -0.52 2.52
CA LEU A 110 4.76 -1.25 2.03
C LEU A 110 5.46 -1.92 3.22
N ARG A 111 6.20 -2.99 2.93
CA ARG A 111 7.17 -3.60 3.84
C ARG A 111 8.36 -2.64 3.98
N ASP A 112 8.67 -2.28 5.21
CA ASP A 112 9.93 -1.62 5.59
C ASP A 112 11.11 -2.63 5.56
#